data_AF-A0A3S1E7H9-F1
#
_entry.id   AF-A0A3S1E7H9-F1
#
_cell.length_a   1.000
_cell.length_b   1.000
_cell.length_c   1.000
_cell.angle_alpha   90.00
_cell.angle_beta   90.00
_cell.angle_gamma   90.00
#
_symmetry.space_group_name_H-M   'P 1'
#
loop_
_entity.id
_entity.type
_entity.pdbx_description
1 polymer ?
#
loop_
_entity_poly.entity_id
_entity_poly.type
_entity_poly.pdbx_seq_one_letter_code
_entity_poly.pdbx_strand_id
1 'polypeptide(L)'
;MSNVAHLPLTPRVQPDRAGFGELRAELHSRVADQDLVDVWANLPHAERRLVLKSAGLKEDATQQISQLAKPARDAIRAAIHRMSDYANSLKDQLRNRAQHPSCELASHARQAIAEGNTKAALHWLSLIEKGVA
;
A
#
# COMPACT_ATOMS: atom_id res chain seq x y z
N MET A 1 17.47 -22.91 -42.82
CA MET A 1 18.24 -21.66 -42.77
C MET A 1 17.44 -20.70 -41.91
N SER A 2 17.93 -20.37 -40.72
CA SER A 2 17.18 -19.74 -39.63
C SER A 2 16.94 -18.25 -39.88
N ASN A 3 15.68 -17.83 -39.85
CA ASN A 3 15.29 -16.42 -39.89
C ASN A 3 15.40 -15.84 -38.48
N VAL A 4 16.45 -15.07 -38.20
CA VAL A 4 16.68 -14.43 -36.90
C VAL A 4 15.80 -13.19 -36.83
N ALA A 5 14.72 -13.28 -36.07
CA ALA A 5 13.88 -12.13 -35.76
C ALA A 5 14.67 -11.11 -34.93
N HIS A 6 14.98 -9.96 -35.53
CA HIS A 6 15.60 -8.84 -34.81
C HIS A 6 14.57 -8.22 -33.85
N LEU A 7 14.88 -8.25 -32.55
CA LEU A 7 14.14 -7.51 -31.53
C LEU A 7 14.20 -6.00 -31.83
N PRO A 8 13.09 -5.25 -31.64
CA PRO A 8 13.09 -3.80 -31.86
C PRO A 8 14.07 -3.13 -30.88
N LEU A 9 15.00 -2.33 -31.42
CA LEU A 9 15.87 -1.49 -30.59
C LEU A 9 15.00 -0.60 -29.70
N THR A 10 15.29 -0.61 -28.40
CA THR A 10 14.72 0.35 -27.46
C THR A 10 15.01 1.76 -27.97
N PRO A 11 14.00 2.66 -28.02
CA PRO A 11 14.24 4.00 -28.53
C PRO A 11 15.28 4.70 -27.65
N ARG A 12 16.42 5.08 -28.26
CA ARG A 12 17.41 5.96 -27.64
C ARG A 12 16.68 7.22 -27.18
N VAL A 13 16.65 7.47 -25.88
CA VAL A 13 16.15 8.72 -25.30
C VAL A 13 16.87 9.85 -26.00
N GLN A 14 16.15 10.62 -26.83
CA GLN A 14 16.72 11.73 -27.56
C GLN A 14 17.24 12.76 -26.54
N PRO A 15 18.48 13.25 -26.69
CA PRO A 15 18.96 14.34 -25.86
C PRO A 15 18.03 15.54 -26.00
N ASP A 16 17.79 16.19 -24.88
CA ASP A 16 16.78 17.23 -24.70
C ASP A 16 16.93 18.34 -25.75
N ARG A 17 15.97 18.42 -26.67
CA ARG A 17 15.98 19.43 -27.73
C ARG A 17 15.47 20.73 -27.13
N ALA A 18 16.37 21.70 -26.93
CA ALA A 18 16.10 23.08 -26.51
C ALA A 18 15.85 23.35 -25.01
N GLY A 19 16.43 22.56 -24.10
CA GLY A 19 16.44 22.88 -22.65
C GLY A 19 15.10 22.70 -21.94
N PHE A 20 14.11 22.10 -22.60
CA PHE A 20 12.80 21.81 -22.00
C PHE A 20 12.87 20.78 -20.87
N GLY A 21 13.90 19.94 -20.82
CA GLY A 21 14.21 19.01 -19.77
C GLY A 21 14.63 19.71 -18.48
N GLU A 22 15.41 20.79 -18.56
CA GLU A 22 15.74 21.64 -17.41
C GLU A 22 14.48 22.33 -16.88
N LEU A 23 13.69 22.93 -17.77
CA LEU A 23 12.41 23.56 -17.42
C LEU A 23 11.44 22.56 -16.80
N ARG A 24 11.36 21.34 -17.35
CA ARG A 24 10.51 20.26 -16.84
C ARG A 24 11.01 19.78 -15.48
N ALA A 25 12.32 19.62 -15.30
CA ALA A 25 12.91 19.25 -14.01
C ALA A 25 12.65 20.33 -12.95
N GLU A 26 12.73 21.60 -13.32
CA GLU A 26 12.38 22.73 -12.45
C GLU A 26 10.89 22.69 -12.07
N LEU A 27 10.00 22.53 -13.04
CA LEU A 27 8.55 22.40 -12.79
C LEU A 27 8.23 21.21 -11.89
N HIS A 28 8.81 20.04 -12.14
CA HIS A 28 8.66 18.89 -11.26
C HIS A 28 9.19 19.18 -9.87
N SER A 29 10.34 19.85 -9.73
CA SER A 29 10.89 20.23 -8.44
C SER A 29 9.96 21.18 -7.66
N ARG A 30 9.33 22.14 -8.34
CA ARG A 30 8.37 23.08 -7.74
C ARG A 30 7.08 22.39 -7.26
N VAL A 31 6.66 21.32 -7.95
CA VAL A 31 5.41 20.60 -7.65
C VAL A 31 5.63 19.37 -6.76
N ALA A 32 6.87 18.86 -6.66
CA ALA A 32 7.20 17.59 -6.01
C ALA A 32 6.76 17.47 -4.54
N ASP A 33 6.59 18.60 -3.84
CA ASP A 33 6.21 18.64 -2.44
C ASP A 33 4.78 19.17 -2.21
N GLN A 34 4.04 19.53 -3.26
CA GLN A 34 2.70 20.11 -3.10
C GLN A 34 1.73 19.12 -2.46
N ASP A 35 1.78 17.86 -2.91
CA ASP A 35 1.04 16.75 -2.33
C ASP A 35 1.37 16.56 -0.84
N LEU A 36 2.66 16.64 -0.51
CA LEU A 36 3.16 16.49 0.85
C LEU A 36 2.73 17.66 1.75
N VAL A 37 2.69 18.88 1.21
CA VAL A 37 2.15 20.07 1.88
C VAL A 37 0.68 19.88 2.20
N ASP A 38 -0.11 19.43 1.23
CA ASP A 38 -1.55 19.24 1.40
C ASP A 38 -1.85 18.12 2.41
N VAL A 39 -1.13 16.99 2.33
CA VAL A 39 -1.25 15.90 3.30
C VAL A 39 -0.87 16.39 4.70
N TRP A 40 0.28 17.07 4.84
CA TRP A 40 0.75 17.56 6.12
C TRP A 40 -0.21 18.55 6.78
N ALA A 41 -0.76 19.48 5.99
CA ALA A 41 -1.73 20.45 6.46
C ALA A 41 -3.00 19.78 7.03
N ASN A 42 -3.44 18.68 6.40
CA ASN A 42 -4.63 17.93 6.82
C ASN A 42 -4.39 16.96 7.98
N LEU A 43 -3.14 16.59 8.28
CA LEU A 43 -2.83 15.71 9.41
C LEU A 43 -3.04 16.44 10.76
N PRO A 44 -3.82 15.87 11.70
CA PRO A 44 -3.86 16.31 13.09
C PRO A 44 -2.47 16.29 13.75
N HIS A 45 -2.27 17.14 14.76
CA HIS A 45 -0.99 17.27 15.45
C HIS A 45 -0.44 15.94 15.99
N ALA A 46 -1.30 15.07 16.53
CA ALA A 46 -0.90 13.75 17.02
C ALA A 46 -0.35 12.85 15.89
N GLU A 47 -0.96 12.90 14.71
CA GLU A 47 -0.53 12.13 13.55
C GLU A 47 0.77 12.66 12.95
N ARG A 48 0.94 13.99 12.90
CA ARG A 48 2.22 14.60 12.51
C ARG A 48 3.37 14.12 13.40
N ARG A 49 3.17 14.08 14.72
CA ARG A 49 4.16 13.53 15.66
C ARG A 49 4.48 12.07 15.39
N LEU A 50 3.47 11.25 15.06
CA LEU A 50 3.67 9.85 14.73
C LEU A 50 4.49 9.70 13.44
N VAL A 51 4.16 10.48 12.42
CA VAL A 51 4.87 10.49 11.14
C VAL A 51 6.32 10.90 11.33
N LEU A 52 6.60 11.97 12.08
CA LEU A 52 7.97 12.40 12.41
C LEU A 52 8.75 11.30 13.13
N LYS A 53 8.13 10.65 14.11
CA LYS A 53 8.74 9.53 14.83
C LYS A 53 9.04 8.35 13.89
N SER A 54 8.12 8.04 12.97
CA SER A 54 8.29 6.97 11.96
C SER A 54 9.35 7.32 10.91
N ALA A 55 9.55 8.62 10.65
CA ALA A 55 10.63 9.15 9.81
C ALA A 55 11.98 9.26 10.55
N GLY A 56 12.02 9.00 11.86
CA GLY A 56 13.24 9.14 12.68
C GLY A 56 13.64 10.60 12.94
N LEU A 57 12.71 11.54 12.80
CA LEU A 57 12.95 12.98 12.94
C LEU A 57 12.54 13.49 14.33
N LYS A 58 13.17 14.59 14.75
CA LYS A 58 12.89 15.30 16.03
C LYS A 58 12.36 16.73 15.79
N GLU A 59 11.89 17.01 14.59
CA GLU A 59 11.34 18.31 14.19
C GLU A 59 10.04 18.61 14.96
N ASP A 60 9.62 19.88 14.96
CA ASP A 60 8.35 20.28 15.56
C ASP A 60 7.17 19.92 14.63
N ALA A 61 6.16 19.24 15.18
CA ALA A 61 4.94 18.86 14.48
C ALA A 61 4.03 20.07 14.14
N THR A 62 4.25 21.23 14.76
CA THR A 62 3.55 22.47 14.41
C THR A 62 4.15 23.17 13.19
N GLN A 63 5.39 22.84 12.85
CA GLN A 63 6.12 23.47 11.75
C GLN A 63 5.48 23.17 10.39
N GLN A 64 5.54 24.14 9.49
CA GLN A 64 5.12 23.95 8.10
C GLN A 64 6.12 23.04 7.39
N ILE A 65 5.64 22.05 6.65
CA ILE A 65 6.52 21.08 5.98
C ILE A 65 7.45 21.73 4.94
N SER A 66 7.02 22.84 4.33
CA SER A 66 7.84 23.62 3.39
C SER A 66 9.10 24.23 4.03
N GLN A 67 9.10 24.43 5.34
CA GLN A 67 10.24 24.97 6.09
C GLN A 67 11.26 23.90 6.49
N LEU A 68 10.89 22.62 6.39
CA LEU A 68 11.80 21.51 6.67
C LEU A 68 12.81 21.34 5.54
N ALA A 69 14.01 20.89 5.86
CA ALA A 69 15.02 20.59 4.85
C ALA A 69 14.53 19.46 3.91
N LYS A 70 14.97 19.49 2.64
CA LYS A 70 14.58 18.48 1.64
C LYS A 70 14.75 17.02 2.12
N PRO A 71 15.87 16.63 2.78
CA PRO A 71 16.01 15.27 3.31
C PRO A 71 14.96 14.89 4.34
N ALA A 72 14.52 15.85 5.17
CA ALA A 72 13.47 15.61 6.15
C ALA A 72 12.11 15.41 5.45
N ARG A 73 11.80 16.21 4.43
CA ARG A 73 10.58 16.04 3.61
C ARG A 73 10.56 14.68 2.90
N ASP A 74 11.69 14.26 2.33
CA ASP A 74 11.83 12.95 1.70
C ASP A 74 11.65 11.80 2.70
N ALA A 75 12.19 11.93 3.91
CA ALA A 75 12.00 10.95 4.99
C ALA A 75 10.53 10.87 5.45
N ILE A 76 9.85 12.01 5.56
CA ILE A 76 8.41 12.07 5.88
C ILE A 76 7.59 11.40 4.79
N ARG A 77 7.85 11.70 3.51
CA ARG A 77 7.18 11.06 2.37
C ARG A 77 7.36 9.54 2.41
N ALA A 78 8.59 9.07 2.62
CA ALA A 78 8.88 7.65 2.73
C ALA A 78 8.14 6.99 3.92
N ALA A 79 8.02 7.67 5.06
CA ALA A 79 7.28 7.17 6.20
C ALA A 79 5.77 7.03 5.91
N ILE A 80 5.18 8.03 5.26
CA ILE A 80 3.75 8.01 4.87
C ILE A 80 3.48 6.86 3.89
N HIS A 81 4.34 6.65 2.89
CA HIS A 81 4.19 5.52 1.96
C HIS A 81 4.26 4.17 2.68
N ARG A 82 5.27 3.94 3.54
CA ARG A 82 5.37 2.69 4.32
C ARG A 82 4.14 2.44 5.19
N MET A 83 3.60 3.47 5.83
CA MET A 83 2.40 3.35 6.67
C MET A 83 1.16 3.01 5.83
N SER A 84 1.04 3.59 4.64
CA SER A 84 -0.05 3.31 3.71
C SER A 84 0.03 1.89 3.15
N ASP A 85 1.22 1.45 2.77
CA ASP A 85 1.46 0.08 2.30
C ASP A 85 1.13 -0.95 3.38
N TYR A 86 1.53 -0.67 4.63
CA TYR A 86 1.19 -1.52 5.76
C TYR A 86 -0.33 -1.60 5.99
N ALA A 87 -1.03 -0.47 5.94
CA ALA A 87 -2.48 -0.43 6.10
C ALA A 87 -3.21 -1.20 5.00
N ASN A 88 -2.76 -1.07 3.75
CA ASN A 88 -3.31 -1.83 2.61
C ASN A 88 -3.04 -3.33 2.75
N SER A 89 -1.80 -3.71 3.07
CA SER A 89 -1.45 -5.12 3.32
C SER A 89 -2.28 -5.72 4.45
N LEU A 90 -2.50 -4.97 5.54
CA LEU A 90 -3.31 -5.42 6.67
C LEU A 90 -4.79 -5.58 6.24
N LYS A 91 -5.32 -4.62 5.49
CA LYS A 91 -6.69 -4.70 4.95
C LYS A 91 -6.84 -5.92 4.05
N ASP A 92 -5.88 -6.21 3.20
CA ASP A 92 -5.90 -7.37 2.31
C ASP A 92 -5.81 -8.68 3.10
N GLN A 93 -4.95 -8.75 4.11
CA GLN A 93 -4.89 -9.90 5.02
C GLN A 93 -6.22 -10.14 5.75
N LEU A 94 -6.86 -9.07 6.25
CA LEU A 94 -8.15 -9.17 6.93
C LEU A 94 -9.28 -9.57 5.99
N ARG A 95 -9.28 -9.10 4.73
CA ARG A 95 -10.24 -9.54 3.70
C ARG A 95 -10.03 -11.01 3.35
N ASN A 96 -8.78 -11.44 3.17
CA ASN A 96 -8.45 -12.83 2.89
C ASN A 96 -8.72 -13.73 4.10
N ARG A 97 -8.72 -13.20 5.32
CA ARG A 97 -9.16 -13.92 6.52
C ARG A 97 -10.64 -14.31 6.48
N ALA A 98 -11.48 -13.59 5.72
CA ALA A 98 -12.86 -14.03 5.45
C ALA A 98 -12.92 -15.24 4.49
N GLN A 99 -11.83 -15.53 3.78
CA GLN A 99 -11.63 -16.74 2.96
C GLN A 99 -10.80 -17.79 3.71
N HIS A 100 -10.78 -17.76 5.05
CA HIS A 100 -10.14 -18.82 5.83
C HIS A 100 -10.88 -20.16 5.61
N PRO A 101 -10.19 -21.31 5.55
CA PRO A 101 -10.82 -22.62 5.36
C PRO A 101 -11.98 -22.92 6.33
N SER A 102 -11.89 -22.38 7.56
CA SER A 102 -12.97 -22.48 8.55
C SER A 102 -14.28 -21.79 8.11
N CYS A 103 -14.22 -20.73 7.29
CA CYS A 103 -15.41 -20.08 6.73
C CYS A 103 -16.10 -20.96 5.68
N GLU A 104 -15.33 -21.67 4.86
CA GLU A 104 -15.84 -22.65 3.89
C GLU A 104 -16.46 -23.86 4.59
N LEU A 105 -15.76 -24.44 5.57
CA LEU A 105 -16.28 -25.53 6.40
C LEU A 105 -17.58 -25.13 7.11
N ALA A 106 -17.65 -23.91 7.66
CA ALA A 106 -18.86 -23.38 8.28
C ALA A 106 -19.99 -23.16 7.26
N SER A 107 -19.66 -22.83 6.01
CA SER A 107 -20.65 -22.71 4.92
C SER A 107 -21.25 -24.06 4.54
N HIS A 108 -20.42 -25.11 4.44
CA HIS A 108 -20.86 -26.48 4.19
C HIS A 108 -21.71 -27.04 5.33
N ALA A 109 -21.36 -26.72 6.57
CA ALA A 109 -22.19 -27.06 7.74
C ALA A 109 -23.58 -26.40 7.65
N ARG A 110 -23.65 -25.09 7.34
CA ARG A 110 -24.93 -24.37 7.18
C ARG A 110 -25.77 -24.94 6.04
N GLN A 111 -25.14 -25.30 4.92
CA GLN A 111 -25.83 -25.90 3.78
C GLN A 111 -26.40 -27.29 4.13
N ALA A 112 -25.62 -28.15 4.79
CA ALA A 112 -26.09 -29.46 5.24
C ALA A 112 -27.28 -29.36 6.23
N ILE A 113 -27.31 -28.32 7.07
CA ILE A 113 -28.46 -28.03 7.94
C ILE A 113 -29.68 -27.63 7.11
N ALA A 114 -29.52 -26.77 6.11
CA ALA A 114 -30.62 -26.34 5.23
C ALA A 114 -31.21 -27.50 4.40
N GLU A 115 -30.37 -28.47 4.03
CA GLU A 115 -30.77 -29.69 3.32
C GLU A 115 -31.35 -30.78 4.27
N GLY A 116 -31.41 -30.53 5.58
CA GLY A 116 -31.89 -31.48 6.58
C GLY A 116 -30.94 -32.65 6.87
N ASN A 117 -29.72 -32.62 6.33
CA ASN A 117 -28.69 -33.65 6.52
C ASN A 117 -27.88 -33.37 7.80
N THR A 118 -28.48 -33.71 8.94
CA THR A 118 -27.88 -33.51 10.27
C THR A 118 -26.56 -34.25 10.45
N LYS A 119 -26.38 -35.41 9.81
CA LYS A 119 -25.14 -36.20 9.88
C LYS A 119 -23.97 -35.49 9.20
N ALA A 120 -24.19 -34.91 8.03
CA ALA A 120 -23.18 -34.12 7.34
C ALA A 120 -22.89 -32.81 8.09
N ALA A 121 -23.91 -32.15 8.65
CA ALA A 121 -23.73 -30.94 9.45
C ALA A 121 -22.83 -31.18 10.68
N LEU A 122 -23.07 -32.25 11.43
CA LEU A 122 -22.24 -32.63 12.58
C LEU A 122 -20.82 -33.04 12.19
N HIS A 123 -20.65 -33.64 11.01
CA HIS A 123 -19.32 -33.96 10.48
C HIS A 123 -18.50 -32.68 10.22
N TRP A 124 -19.08 -31.70 9.55
CA TRP A 124 -18.42 -30.41 9.31
C TRP A 124 -18.15 -29.65 10.62
N LEU A 125 -19.08 -29.71 11.59
CA LEU A 125 -18.89 -29.13 12.92
C LEU A 125 -17.69 -29.77 13.66
N SER A 126 -17.59 -31.10 13.63
CA SER A 126 -16.47 -31.82 14.26
C SER A 126 -15.11 -31.49 13.64
N LEU A 127 -15.05 -31.23 12.33
CA LEU A 127 -13.83 -30.79 11.64
C LEU A 127 -13.41 -29.38 12.07
N ILE A 128 -14.37 -28.48 12.30
CA ILE A 128 -14.13 -27.13 12.81
C ILE A 128 -13.64 -27.19 14.27
N GLU A 129 -14.28 -27.98 15.12
CA GLU A 129 -13.91 -28.14 16.54
C GLU A 129 -12.52 -28.77 16.74
N LYS A 130 -12.12 -29.67 15.84
CA LYS A 130 -10.79 -30.29 15.88
C LYS A 130 -9.67 -29.37 15.36
N GLY A 131 -10.02 -28.19 14.84
CA GLY A 131 -9.04 -27.20 14.39
C GLY A 131 -8.16 -27.71 13.25
N VAL A 132 -8.77 -28.30 12.20
CA VAL A 132 -8.02 -28.68 11.01
C VAL A 132 -7.51 -27.40 10.32
N ALA A 133 -6.22 -27.14 10.50
CA ALA A 133 -5.41 -26.13 9.82
C ALA A 133 -5.01 -26.59 8.43
#